data_AF-A0A7J3W888-F1
#
_entry.id   AF-A0A7J3W888-F1
#
_cell.length_a   1.000
_cell.length_b   1.000
_cell.length_c   1.000
_cell.angle_alpha   90.00
_cell.angle_beta   90.00
_cell.angle_gamma   90.00
#
_symmetry.space_group_name_H-M   'P 1'
#
loop_
_entity.id
_entity.type
_entity.pdbx_description
1 polymer ?
#
loop_
_entity_poly.entity_id
_entity_poly.type
_entity_poly.pdbx_seq_one_letter_code
_entity_poly.pdbx_strand_id
1 'polypeptide(L)'
;FMDVEGFDTACKLVIIANYVMGLKVTLKDVEVRGIRGVTRDQLRELAKSGKTIKLLGVIDGENNTLRVQPKEVDLTDPLCVWGTLNAVTFHMEKLGSETIVGKGAGGAETAIAIVRDLIIVKRFLMGSLGGLPLKLL
;
A
#
# COMPACT_ATOMS: atom_id res chain seq x y z
N PHE A 1 11.98 -12.35 -5.60
CA PHE A 1 12.90 -11.44 -4.87
C PHE A 1 12.23 -10.13 -4.52
N MET A 2 11.54 -9.48 -5.47
CA MET A 2 10.88 -8.18 -5.25
C MET A 2 9.89 -8.17 -4.06
N ASP A 3 9.10 -9.22 -3.86
CA ASP A 3 8.14 -9.29 -2.75
C ASP A 3 8.82 -9.55 -1.40
N VAL A 4 9.66 -10.59 -1.32
CA VAL A 4 10.32 -11.01 -0.06
C VAL A 4 11.26 -9.94 0.48
N GLU A 5 11.94 -9.21 -0.40
CA GLU A 5 12.80 -8.09 -0.02
C GLU A 5 12.02 -6.79 0.24
N GLY A 6 10.73 -6.74 -0.10
CA GLY A 6 9.83 -5.60 0.18
C GLY A 6 9.84 -4.47 -0.87
N PHE A 7 10.49 -4.68 -2.02
CA PHE A 7 10.54 -3.66 -3.08
C PHE A 7 9.20 -3.44 -3.78
N ASP A 8 8.32 -4.46 -3.89
CA ASP A 8 6.96 -4.26 -4.43
C ASP A 8 6.17 -3.27 -3.56
N THR A 9 6.21 -3.46 -2.25
CA THR A 9 5.61 -2.54 -1.27
C THR A 9 6.24 -1.16 -1.36
N ALA A 10 7.57 -1.06 -1.50
CA ALA A 10 8.26 0.22 -1.61
C ALA A 10 7.85 1.00 -2.87
N CYS A 11 7.72 0.34 -4.03
CA CYS A 11 7.23 0.96 -5.26
C CYS A 11 5.83 1.53 -5.07
N LYS A 12 4.92 0.76 -4.48
CA LYS A 12 3.54 1.19 -4.19
C LYS A 12 3.52 2.37 -3.22
N LEU A 13 4.40 2.34 -2.20
CA LEU A 13 4.52 3.41 -1.21
C LEU A 13 4.95 4.74 -1.85
N VAL A 14 5.92 4.71 -2.77
CA VAL A 14 6.38 5.91 -3.51
C VAL A 14 5.25 6.50 -4.38
N ILE A 15 4.48 5.64 -5.06
CA ILE A 15 3.33 6.08 -5.87
C ILE A 15 2.30 6.78 -4.97
N ILE A 16 1.92 6.16 -3.85
CA ILE A 16 0.96 6.74 -2.91
C ILE A 16 1.48 8.05 -2.31
N ALA A 17 2.74 8.08 -1.87
CA ALA A 17 3.37 9.27 -1.30
C ALA A 17 3.34 10.47 -2.27
N ASN A 18 3.72 10.25 -3.53
CA ASN A 18 3.75 11.33 -4.51
C ASN A 18 2.34 11.74 -4.96
N TYR A 19 1.44 10.77 -5.15
CA TYR A 19 0.12 11.04 -5.72
C TYR A 19 -0.89 11.55 -4.70
N VAL A 20 -0.96 10.92 -3.52
CA VAL A 20 -1.94 11.26 -2.48
C VAL A 20 -1.43 12.38 -1.59
N MET A 21 -0.14 12.35 -1.21
CA MET A 21 0.45 13.32 -0.27
C MET A 21 1.23 14.45 -0.95
N GLY A 22 1.38 14.41 -2.29
CA GLY A 22 2.08 15.45 -3.03
C GLY A 22 3.59 15.52 -2.76
N LEU A 23 4.17 14.44 -2.21
CA LEU A 23 5.60 14.35 -1.98
C LEU A 23 6.38 14.24 -3.32
N LYS A 24 7.70 14.38 -3.26
CA LYS A 24 8.60 14.24 -4.43
C LYS A 24 9.72 13.26 -4.12
N VAL A 25 9.33 12.05 -3.78
CA VAL A 25 10.24 10.97 -3.36
C VAL A 25 10.40 9.91 -4.44
N THR A 26 11.50 9.18 -4.34
CA THR A 26 11.87 8.05 -5.19
C THR A 26 12.12 6.82 -4.32
N LEU A 27 12.34 5.65 -4.95
CA LEU A 27 12.70 4.43 -4.22
C LEU A 27 13.95 4.58 -3.35
N LYS A 28 14.87 5.48 -3.69
CA LYS A 28 16.09 5.73 -2.91
C LYS A 28 15.81 6.37 -1.55
N ASP A 29 14.65 7.00 -1.42
CA ASP A 29 14.22 7.69 -0.21
C ASP A 29 13.45 6.74 0.75
N VAL A 30 13.27 5.47 0.37
CA VAL A 30 12.57 4.46 1.17
C VAL A 30 13.58 3.55 1.88
N GLU A 31 13.50 3.48 3.21
CA GLU A 31 14.22 2.47 3.99
C GLU A 31 13.52 1.11 3.83
N VAL A 32 14.19 0.11 3.24
CA VAL A 32 13.57 -1.19 2.93
C VAL A 32 14.23 -2.33 3.70
N ARG A 33 13.42 -3.06 4.45
CA ARG A 33 13.76 -4.33 5.09
C ARG A 33 12.70 -5.37 4.74
N GLY A 34 13.11 -6.46 4.10
CA GLY A 34 12.23 -7.57 3.74
C GLY A 34 11.83 -8.48 4.90
N ILE A 35 11.10 -9.56 4.57
CA ILE A 35 10.64 -10.58 5.52
C ILE A 35 11.59 -11.78 5.64
N ARG A 36 12.75 -11.77 4.97
CA ARG A 36 13.66 -12.93 4.91
C ARG A 36 14.11 -13.45 6.29
N GLY A 37 14.26 -12.54 7.27
CA GLY A 37 14.64 -12.89 8.64
C GLY A 37 13.48 -13.31 9.54
N VAL A 38 12.22 -13.28 9.06
CA VAL A 38 11.06 -13.65 9.86
C VAL A 38 10.97 -15.17 9.96
N THR A 39 11.00 -15.67 11.19
CA THR A 39 10.99 -17.11 11.47
C THR A 39 9.61 -17.62 11.87
N ARG A 40 9.37 -18.92 11.68
CA ARG A 40 8.13 -19.56 12.10
C ARG A 40 7.96 -19.56 13.62
N ASP A 41 9.05 -19.68 14.37
CA ASP A 41 9.00 -19.68 15.84
C ASP A 41 8.61 -18.32 16.39
N GLN A 42 9.13 -17.22 15.82
CA GLN A 42 8.67 -15.87 16.14
C GLN A 42 7.17 -15.69 15.90
N LEU A 43 6.65 -16.16 14.76
CA LEU A 43 5.22 -16.09 14.45
C LEU A 43 4.38 -16.92 15.44
N ARG A 44 4.85 -18.11 15.82
CA ARG A 44 4.17 -18.97 16.82
C ARG A 44 4.14 -18.34 18.20
N GLU A 45 5.22 -17.66 18.60
CA GLU A 45 5.27 -16.99 19.90
C GLU A 45 4.31 -15.80 19.94
N LEU A 46 4.35 -14.93 18.92
CA LEU A 46 3.45 -13.78 18.82
C LEU A 46 1.97 -14.18 18.76
N ALA A 47 1.66 -15.30 18.11
CA ALA A 47 0.31 -15.83 18.03
C ALA A 47 -0.29 -16.14 19.42
N LYS A 48 0.52 -16.51 20.41
CA LYS A 48 0.06 -16.73 21.79
C LYS A 48 -0.47 -15.46 22.45
N SER A 49 0.03 -14.30 22.03
CA SER A 49 -0.41 -12.97 22.48
C SER A 49 -1.43 -12.31 21.54
N GLY A 50 -1.98 -13.04 20.57
CA GLY A 50 -2.95 -12.48 19.63
C GLY A 50 -2.33 -11.54 18.58
N LYS A 51 -1.05 -11.73 18.27
CA LYS A 51 -0.29 -10.90 17.31
C LYS A 51 0.29 -11.72 16.17
N THR A 52 0.69 -11.03 15.10
CA THR A 52 1.45 -11.62 14.00
C THR A 52 2.42 -10.59 13.41
N ILE A 53 3.21 -10.99 12.43
CA ILE A 53 4.08 -10.08 11.68
C ILE A 53 3.50 -9.84 10.29
N LYS A 54 3.39 -8.57 9.89
CA LYS A 54 3.05 -8.15 8.53
C LYS A 54 4.17 -7.28 7.97
N LEU A 55 4.38 -7.34 6.65
CA LEU A 55 5.27 -6.42 5.95
C LEU A 55 4.48 -5.13 5.69
N LEU A 56 4.85 -4.04 6.37
CA LEU A 56 4.15 -2.75 6.26
C LEU A 56 5.02 -1.72 5.56
N GLY A 57 4.41 -0.98 4.63
CA GLY A 57 4.93 0.28 4.12
C GLY A 57 4.28 1.44 4.87
N VAL A 58 5.08 2.34 5.45
CA VAL A 58 4.60 3.47 6.25
C VAL A 58 5.18 4.76 5.73
N ILE A 59 4.32 5.77 5.56
CA ILE A 59 4.71 7.16 5.30
C ILE A 59 4.43 7.93 6.58
N ASP A 60 5.49 8.40 7.22
CA ASP A 60 5.41 9.30 8.38
C ASP A 60 5.53 10.73 7.87
N GLY A 61 4.39 11.43 7.81
CA GLY A 61 4.32 12.81 7.32
C GLY A 61 4.90 13.84 8.29
N GLU A 62 5.02 13.52 9.58
CA GLU A 62 5.61 14.45 10.57
C GLU A 62 7.13 14.48 10.42
N ASN A 63 7.73 13.29 10.27
CA ASN A 63 9.18 13.14 10.17
C ASN A 63 9.68 13.06 8.72
N ASN A 64 8.79 13.13 7.72
CA ASN A 64 9.08 12.94 6.30
C ASN A 64 9.88 11.64 6.02
N THR A 65 9.49 10.52 6.65
CA THR A 65 10.17 9.24 6.47
C THR A 65 9.29 8.21 5.77
N LEU A 66 9.90 7.42 4.88
CA LEU A 66 9.26 6.32 4.18
C LEU A 66 10.00 5.02 4.51
N ARG A 67 9.26 4.01 4.98
CA ARG A 67 9.87 2.73 5.36
C ARG A 67 9.01 1.56 4.96
N VAL A 68 9.65 0.48 4.58
CA VAL A 68 9.05 -0.84 4.42
C VAL A 68 9.75 -1.81 5.35
N GLN A 69 9.04 -2.41 6.29
CA GLN A 69 9.63 -3.37 7.21
C GLN A 69 8.60 -4.33 7.82
N PRO A 70 9.02 -5.52 8.27
CA PRO A 70 8.18 -6.36 9.11
C PRO A 70 7.86 -5.63 10.42
N LYS A 71 6.58 -5.63 10.78
CA LYS A 71 6.03 -5.05 12.02
C LYS A 71 5.09 -6.06 12.67
N GLU A 72 5.12 -6.07 13.99
CA GLU A 72 4.10 -6.76 14.78
C GLU A 72 2.78 -6.01 14.67
N VAL A 73 1.70 -6.75 14.46
CA VAL A 73 0.33 -6.22 14.42
C VAL A 73 -0.58 -7.13 15.22
N ASP A 74 -1.62 -6.56 15.83
CA ASP A 74 -2.67 -7.34 16.46
C ASP A 74 -3.47 -8.09 15.39
N LEU A 75 -3.93 -9.31 15.69
CA LEU A 75 -4.75 -10.09 14.76
C LEU A 75 -6.10 -9.42 14.44
N THR A 76 -6.54 -8.48 15.29
CA THR A 76 -7.74 -7.67 15.12
C THR A 76 -7.48 -6.36 14.37
N ASP A 77 -6.23 -6.02 14.08
CA ASP A 77 -5.87 -4.81 13.33
C ASP A 77 -6.42 -4.91 11.90
N PRO A 78 -7.10 -3.87 11.36
CA PRO A 78 -7.57 -3.84 9.98
C PRO A 78 -6.50 -4.08 8.91
N LEU A 79 -5.22 -3.78 9.20
CA LEU A 79 -4.09 -4.08 8.34
C LEU A 79 -3.68 -5.56 8.38
N CYS A 80 -4.16 -6.33 9.34
CA CYS A 80 -3.90 -7.76 9.47
C CYS A 80 -4.76 -8.60 8.50
N VAL A 81 -4.65 -8.33 7.20
CA VAL A 81 -5.34 -9.07 6.13
C VAL A 81 -4.58 -10.31 5.69
N TRP A 82 -5.29 -11.27 5.08
CA TRP A 82 -4.77 -12.59 4.72
C TRP A 82 -4.88 -12.89 3.23
N GLY A 83 -4.07 -13.86 2.77
CA GLY A 83 -4.06 -14.30 1.37
C GLY A 83 -3.54 -13.21 0.44
N THR A 84 -4.29 -12.94 -0.64
CA THR A 84 -3.94 -11.95 -1.67
C THR A 84 -4.59 -10.59 -1.46
N LEU A 85 -5.19 -10.37 -0.29
CA LEU A 85 -5.74 -9.08 0.09
C LEU A 85 -4.60 -8.13 0.48
N ASN A 86 -4.72 -6.89 0.04
CA ASN A 86 -3.93 -5.76 0.51
C ASN A 86 -4.83 -4.82 1.30
N ALA A 87 -4.23 -4.10 2.26
CA ALA A 87 -4.90 -3.10 3.05
C ALA A 87 -4.07 -1.80 3.05
N VAL A 88 -4.75 -0.66 3.05
CA VAL A 88 -4.13 0.66 3.22
C VAL A 88 -4.96 1.43 4.23
N THR A 89 -4.31 1.92 5.29
CA THR A 89 -4.94 2.76 6.31
C THR A 89 -4.47 4.20 6.15
N PHE A 90 -5.43 5.12 6.12
CA PHE A 90 -5.19 6.56 6.12
C PHE A 90 -5.51 7.12 7.49
N HIS A 91 -4.56 7.82 8.09
CA HIS A 91 -4.78 8.56 9.33
C HIS A 91 -5.08 10.03 8.99
N MET A 92 -6.27 10.48 9.39
CA MET A 92 -6.77 11.82 9.12
C MET A 92 -7.15 12.48 10.44
N GLU A 93 -6.61 13.68 10.70
CA GLU A 93 -6.78 14.39 11.97
C GLU A 93 -8.25 14.51 12.42
N LYS A 94 -9.17 14.75 11.46
CA LYS A 94 -10.60 15.00 11.76
C LYS A 94 -11.51 13.78 11.61
N LEU A 95 -11.12 12.81 10.77
CA LEU A 95 -11.96 11.65 10.46
C LEU A 95 -11.47 10.37 11.18
N GLY A 96 -10.31 10.43 11.84
CA GLY A 96 -9.69 9.26 12.44
C GLY A 96 -9.00 8.40 11.38
N SER A 97 -9.08 7.08 11.55
CA SER A 97 -8.37 6.12 10.69
C SER A 97 -9.34 5.38 9.79
N GLU A 98 -9.12 5.44 8.49
CA GLU A 98 -9.94 4.73 7.49
C GLU A 98 -9.10 3.68 6.78
N THR A 99 -9.60 2.44 6.70
CA THR A 99 -8.87 1.33 6.08
C THR A 99 -9.61 0.81 4.85
N ILE A 100 -8.92 0.79 3.72
CA ILE A 100 -9.41 0.21 2.47
C ILE A 100 -8.77 -1.17 2.30
N VAL A 101 -9.60 -2.19 2.13
CA VAL A 101 -9.17 -3.58 1.90
C VAL A 101 -9.68 -4.06 0.55
N GLY A 102 -8.80 -4.72 -0.21
CA GLY A 102 -9.18 -5.29 -1.50
C GLY A 102 -8.13 -6.26 -2.02
N LYS A 103 -8.46 -6.99 -3.09
CA LYS A 103 -7.48 -7.83 -3.77
C LYS A 103 -6.48 -6.93 -4.48
N GLY A 104 -5.19 -7.11 -4.19
CA GLY A 104 -4.13 -6.29 -4.77
C GLY A 104 -3.25 -6.99 -5.80
N ALA A 105 -3.60 -8.23 -6.17
CA ALA A 105 -2.93 -9.02 -7.20
C ALA A 105 -3.92 -9.99 -7.85
N GLY A 106 -3.73 -10.27 -9.14
CA GLY A 106 -4.58 -11.15 -9.94
C GLY A 106 -4.73 -10.66 -11.38
N GLY A 107 -4.74 -11.59 -12.34
CA GLY A 107 -4.76 -11.24 -13.76
C GLY A 107 -6.05 -10.50 -14.16
N ALA A 108 -7.20 -10.96 -13.68
CA ALA A 108 -8.48 -10.34 -13.95
C ALA A 108 -8.61 -8.96 -13.28
N GLU A 109 -8.22 -8.86 -12.00
CA GLU A 109 -8.24 -7.62 -11.23
C GLU A 109 -7.36 -6.54 -11.89
N THR A 110 -6.16 -6.92 -12.35
CA THR A 110 -5.24 -6.02 -13.05
C THR A 110 -5.81 -5.58 -14.41
N ALA A 111 -6.39 -6.50 -15.18
CA ALA A 111 -7.00 -6.18 -16.47
C ALA A 111 -8.17 -5.20 -16.34
N ILE A 112 -9.01 -5.38 -15.31
CA ILE A 112 -10.14 -4.47 -15.04
C ILE A 112 -9.64 -3.05 -14.72
N ALA A 113 -8.58 -2.92 -13.92
CA ALA A 113 -7.98 -1.61 -13.62
C ALA A 113 -7.48 -0.92 -14.91
N ILE A 114 -6.76 -1.65 -15.77
CA ILE A 114 -6.29 -1.12 -17.06
C ILE A 114 -7.46 -0.67 -17.95
N VAL A 115 -8.51 -1.48 -18.08
CA VAL A 115 -9.68 -1.14 -18.91
C VAL A 115 -10.41 0.09 -18.36
N ARG A 116 -10.56 0.20 -17.03
CA ARG A 116 -11.15 1.37 -16.37
C ARG A 116 -10.37 2.63 -16.74
N ASP A 117 -9.05 2.60 -16.66
CA ASP A 117 -8.19 3.75 -16.97
C ASP A 117 -8.28 4.15 -18.44
N LEU A 118 -8.30 3.17 -19.37
CA LEU A 118 -8.51 3.44 -20.79
C LEU A 118 -9.86 4.10 -21.08
N ILE A 119 -10.92 3.71 -20.39
CA ILE A 119 -12.25 4.34 -20.51
C ILE A 119 -12.20 5.79 -20.00
N ILE A 120 -11.51 6.05 -18.87
CA ILE A 120 -11.35 7.40 -18.32
C ILE A 120 -10.59 8.29 -19.31
N VAL A 121 -9.46 7.80 -19.85
CA VAL A 121 -8.67 8.52 -20.86
C VAL A 121 -9.50 8.81 -22.11
N LYS A 122 -10.26 7.83 -22.62
CA LYS A 122 -11.17 8.05 -23.76
C LYS A 122 -12.19 9.16 -23.47
N ARG A 123 -12.86 9.13 -22.32
CA ARG A 123 -13.85 10.14 -21.93
C ARG A 123 -13.25 11.54 -21.83
N PHE A 124 -12.01 11.63 -21.34
CA PHE A 124 -11.27 12.88 -21.30
C PHE A 124 -10.97 13.41 -22.72
N LEU A 125 -10.42 12.57 -23.60
CA LEU A 125 -10.10 12.95 -24.99
C LEU A 125 -11.34 13.36 -25.80
N MET A 126 -12.50 12.78 -25.51
CA MET A 126 -13.77 13.11 -26.16
C MET A 126 -14.44 14.38 -25.60
N GLY A 127 -13.78 15.13 -24.71
CA GLY A 127 -14.30 16.38 -24.14
C GLY A 127 -15.49 16.21 -23.21
N SER A 128 -15.86 14.98 -22.86
CA SER A 128 -17.04 14.66 -22.04
C SER A 128 -16.80 14.89 -20.54
N LEU A 129 -15.54 15.03 -20.13
CA LEU A 129 -15.09 15.47 -18.81
C LEU A 129 -14.45 16.84 -18.99
N GLY A 130 -15.25 17.91 -18.92
CA GLY A 130 -14.81 19.26 -19.26
C GLY A 130 -13.53 19.68 -18.54
N GLY A 131 -12.45 19.89 -19.32
CA GLY A 131 -11.25 20.67 -18.97
C GLY A 131 -10.44 20.32 -17.72
N LEU A 132 -10.86 19.37 -16.88
CA LEU A 132 -10.16 19.03 -15.66
C LEU A 132 -8.92 18.21 -15.99
N PRO A 133 -7.71 18.59 -15.53
CA PRO A 133 -6.48 17.87 -15.82
C PRO A 133 -6.63 16.40 -15.44
N LEU A 134 -6.25 15.51 -16.35
CA LEU A 134 -6.22 14.06 -16.16
C LEU A 134 -5.39 13.74 -14.91
N LYS A 135 -6.07 13.43 -13.81
CA LYS A 135 -5.49 12.83 -12.60
C LYS A 135 -5.91 11.36 -12.61
N LEU A 136 -4.97 10.46 -12.86
CA LEU A 136 -5.19 9.00 -12.89
C LEU A 136 -5.66 8.52 -11.51
N LEU A 137 -6.87 7.97 -11.41
CA LEU A 137 -7.47 7.49 -10.15
C LEU A 137 -6.95 6.11 -9.73
#